data_AF-A0A1Y4GGE7-F1
#
_entry.id   AF-A0A1Y4GGE7-F1
#
_cell.length_a   1.000
_cell.length_b   1.000
_cell.length_c   1.000
_cell.angle_alpha   90.00
_cell.angle_beta   90.00
_cell.angle_gamma   90.00
#
_symmetry.space_group_name_H-M   'P 1'
#
loop_
_entity.id
_entity.type
_entity.pdbx_description
1 polymer ?
#
loop_
_entity_poly.entity_id
_entity_poly.type
_entity_poly.pdbx_seq_one_letter_code
_entity_poly.pdbx_strand_id
1 'polypeptide(L)' 'MAKTTGFSQLTCDRCGETIYATDNAPAAQSWRDVQRYTADGTAISRLLCPACNASYRDMAQKQDAAFGDFMAKREGEEE' A
#
# COMPACT_ATOMS: atom_id res chain seq x y z
N MET A 1 -35.52 -6.89 14.05
CA MET A 1 -34.45 -6.92 13.03
C MET A 1 -33.13 -7.05 13.75
N ALA A 2 -32.41 -8.16 13.59
CA ALA A 2 -31.15 -8.38 14.28
C ALA A 2 -30.10 -7.40 13.72
N LYS A 3 -29.65 -6.45 14.54
CA LYS A 3 -28.49 -5.61 14.21
C LYS A 3 -27.26 -6.50 14.29
N THR A 4 -26.76 -6.95 13.15
CA THR A 4 -25.49 -7.65 13.06
C THR A 4 -24.37 -6.64 13.30
N THR A 5 -23.99 -6.45 14.56
CA THR A 5 -22.83 -5.66 14.99
C THR A 5 -21.55 -6.44 14.70
N GLY A 6 -20.55 -5.83 14.06
CA GLY A 6 -19.25 -6.45 13.79
C GLY A 6 -18.79 -6.45 12.32
N PHE A 7 -19.34 -5.57 11.49
CA PHE A 7 -18.86 -5.36 10.11
C PHE A 7 -18.09 -4.04 10.04
N SER A 8 -16.87 -4.11 9.52
CA SER A 8 -16.05 -2.95 9.17
C SER A 8 -16.23 -2.65 7.68
N GLN A 9 -16.40 -1.37 7.37
CA GLN A 9 -16.36 -0.90 5.99
C GLN A 9 -14.90 -0.57 5.64
N LEU A 10 -14.36 -1.29 4.66
CA LEU A 10 -13.02 -1.04 4.13
C LEU A 10 -13.17 -0.34 2.79
N THR A 11 -12.53 0.83 2.64
CA THR A 11 -12.55 1.61 1.40
C THR A 11 -11.11 1.80 0.92
N CYS A 12 -10.85 1.46 -0.33
CA CYS A 12 -9.52 1.53 -0.91
C CYS A 12 -9.21 2.98 -1.28
N ASP A 13 -8.14 3.54 -0.70
CA ASP A 13 -7.78 4.94 -0.92
C ASP A 13 -7.31 5.22 -2.36
N ARG A 14 -6.96 4.18 -3.13
CA ARG A 14 -6.50 4.31 -4.52
C ARG A 14 -7.63 4.25 -5.54
N CYS A 15 -8.49 3.24 -5.46
CA CYS A 15 -9.51 2.98 -6.49
C CYS A 15 -10.95 3.22 -6.01
N GLY A 16 -11.16 3.49 -4.71
CA GLY A 16 -12.50 3.68 -4.13
C GLY A 16 -13.31 2.39 -3.95
N GLU A 17 -12.75 1.22 -4.28
CA GLU A 17 -13.40 -0.07 -4.00
C GLU A 17 -13.78 -0.15 -2.52
N THR A 18 -15.00 -0.62 -2.23
CA THR A 18 -15.52 -0.69 -0.87
C THR A 18 -16.04 -2.09 -0.59
N ILE A 19 -15.67 -2.66 0.56
CA ILE A 19 -16.27 -3.91 1.04
C ILE A 19 -16.79 -3.75 2.47
N TYR A 20 -17.83 -4.50 2.78
CA TYR A 20 -18.32 -4.70 4.14
C TYR A 20 -17.95 -6.11 4.56
N ALA A 21 -17.07 -6.22 5.55
CA ALA A 21 -16.56 -7.51 5.99
C ALA A 21 -16.48 -7.53 7.51
N THR A 22 -16.64 -8.71 8.10
CA THR A 22 -16.33 -8.88 9.52
C THR A 22 -14.82 -8.79 9.71
N ASP A 23 -14.36 -8.33 10.87
CA ASP A 23 -12.92 -8.07 11.11
C ASP A 23 -12.05 -9.32 10.91
N ASN A 24 -12.61 -10.51 11.11
CA ASN A 24 -11.93 -11.80 10.93
C ASN A 24 -12.22 -12.45 9.57
N ALA A 25 -12.91 -11.78 8.66
CA ALA A 25 -13.17 -12.33 7.34
C ALA A 25 -11.88 -12.40 6.52
N PRO A 26 -11.63 -13.50 5.77
CA PRO A 26 -10.49 -13.57 4.85
C PRO A 26 -10.44 -12.42 3.85
N ALA A 27 -11.63 -11.93 3.44
CA ALA A 27 -11.76 -10.76 2.58
C ALA A 27 -11.18 -9.50 3.23
N ALA A 28 -11.48 -9.20 4.50
CA ALA A 28 -10.89 -8.08 5.22
C ALA A 28 -9.38 -8.26 5.43
N GLN A 29 -8.96 -9.48 5.78
CA GLN A 29 -7.56 -9.83 5.99
C GLN A 29 -6.70 -9.76 4.73
N SER A 30 -7.28 -9.66 3.54
CA SER A 30 -6.54 -9.49 2.28
C SER A 30 -6.15 -8.05 1.99
N TRP A 31 -6.77 -7.09 2.69
CA TRP A 31 -6.49 -5.67 2.57
C TRP A 31 -5.22 -5.30 3.33
N ARG A 32 -4.52 -4.26 2.88
CA ARG A 32 -3.24 -3.87 3.46
C ARG A 32 -3.23 -2.37 3.72
N ASP A 33 -2.86 -2.02 4.95
CA ASP A 33 -2.39 -0.69 5.26
C ASP A 33 -0.92 -0.59 4.84
N VAL A 34 -0.62 0.30 3.91
CA VAL A 34 0.73 0.54 3.43
C VAL A 34 1.24 1.86 4.01
N GLN A 35 2.41 1.81 4.64
CA GLN A 35 3.11 2.99 5.13
C GLN A 35 4.27 3.33 4.19
N ARG A 36 4.38 4.61 3.81
CA ARG A 36 5.43 5.15 2.95
C ARG A 36 5.93 6.48 3.49
N TYR A 37 7.17 6.83 3.19
CA TYR A 37 7.71 8.17 3.41
C TYR A 37 7.83 8.94 2.09
N THR A 38 7.50 10.23 2.10
CA THR A 38 7.83 11.15 1.00
C THR A 38 9.33 11.44 0.99
N ALA A 39 9.81 12.08 -0.07
CA ALA A 39 11.21 12.52 -0.14
C ALA A 39 11.59 13.46 1.02
N ASP A 40 10.63 14.26 1.51
CA ASP A 40 10.81 15.14 2.67
C ASP A 40 10.75 14.40 4.03
N GLY A 41 10.61 13.07 4.02
CA GLY A 41 10.52 12.25 5.23
C GLY A 41 9.14 12.24 5.89
N THR A 42 8.09 12.73 5.22
CA THR A 42 6.73 12.71 5.78
C THR A 42 6.12 11.32 5.65
N ALA A 43 5.65 10.75 6.77
CA ALA A 43 4.94 9.48 6.77
C ALA A 43 3.53 9.61 6.18
N ILE A 44 3.17 8.68 5.30
CA ILE A 44 1.86 8.56 4.67
C ILE A 44 1.40 7.12 4.83
N SER A 45 0.19 6.91 5.33
CA SER A 45 -0.48 5.61 5.35
C SER A 45 -1.67 5.61 4.37
N ARG A 46 -1.90 4.47 3.71
CA ARG A 46 -3.03 4.25 2.79
C ARG A 46 -3.56 2.84 2.96
N LEU A 47 -4.88 2.70 2.99
CA LEU A 47 -5.55 1.42 2.94
C LEU A 47 -5.78 1.00 1.49
N LEU A 48 -5.24 -0.15 1.09
CA LEU A 48 -5.32 -0.67 -0.28
C LEU A 48 -6.04 -2.02 -0.33
N CYS A 49 -6.91 -2.17 -1.35
CA CYS A 49 -7.45 -3.47 -1.72
C CYS A 49 -6.35 -4.39 -2.28
N PRO A 50 -6.57 -5.72 -2.35
CA PRO A 50 -5.54 -6.68 -2.76
C PRO A 50 -4.92 -6.38 -4.13
N ALA A 51 -5.74 -5.98 -5.11
CA ALA A 51 -5.28 -5.62 -6.45
C ALA A 51 -4.39 -4.37 -6.43
N CYS A 52 -4.83 -3.31 -5.74
CA CYS A 52 -4.05 -2.08 -5.62
C CYS A 52 -2.77 -2.27 -4.81
N ASN A 53 -2.80 -3.11 -3.78
CA ASN A 53 -1.61 -3.48 -3.02
C ASN A 53 -0.60 -4.26 -3.88
N ALA A 54 -1.05 -5.16 -4.76
CA ALA A 54 -0.16 -5.85 -5.69
C ALA A 54 0.56 -4.87 -6.63
N SER A 55 -0.18 -3.93 -7.23
CA SER A 55 0.41 -2.87 -8.07
C SER A 55 1.33 -1.94 -7.28
N TYR A 56 0.97 -1.60 -6.04
CA TYR A 56 1.81 -0.81 -5.14
C TYR A 56 3.15 -1.51 -4.88
N ARG A 57 3.13 -2.82 -4.60
CA ARG A 57 4.36 -3.60 -4.37
C ARG A 57 5.28 -3.62 -5.58
N ASP A 58 4.75 -3.83 -6.78
CA ASP A 58 5.55 -3.79 -8.02
C ASP A 58 6.22 -2.42 -8.22
N MET A 59 5.46 -1.33 -8.01
CA MET A 59 6.00 0.03 -8.07
C MET A 59 7.06 0.27 -6.99
N ALA A 60 6.80 -0.14 -5.74
CA ALA A 60 7.73 0.05 -4.62
C ALA A 60 9.05 -0.71 -4.87
N GLN A 61 8.98 -1.95 -5.34
CA GLN A 61 10.17 -2.75 -5.68
C GLN A 61 11.05 -2.06 -6.74
N LYS A 62 10.44 -1.45 -7.76
CA LYS A 62 11.17 -0.68 -8.78
C LYS A 62 11.84 0.56 -8.20
N GLN A 63 11.17 1.23 -7.26
CA GLN A 63 11.71 2.41 -6.58
C GLN A 63 12.86 2.04 -5.64
N ASP A 64 12.75 0.92 -4.92
CA ASP A 64 13.81 0.39 -4.06
C ASP A 64 15.05 0.03 -4.89
N ALA A 65 14.86 -0.61 -6.06
CA ALA A 65 15.94 -0.92 -6.98
C ALA A 65 16.63 0.35 -7.51
N ALA A 66 15.85 1.34 -7.98
CA ALA A 66 16.39 2.61 -8.45
C ALA A 66 17.14 3.38 -7.36
N PHE A 67 16.65 3.33 -6.11
CA PHE A 67 17.36 3.90 -4.96
C PHE A 67 18.67 3.17 -4.68
N GLY A 68 18.67 1.83 -4.74
CA GLY A 68 19.89 1.03 -4.62
C GLY A 68 20.92 1.38 -5.68
N ASP A 69 20.50 1.51 -6.95
CA ASP A 69 21.37 1.90 -8.06
C ASP A 69 21.93 3.31 -7.88
N PHE A 70 21.11 4.26 -7.43
CA PHE A 70 21.54 5.62 -7.10
C PHE A 70 22.59 5.63 -5.98
N MET A 71 22.42 4.81 -4.94
CA MET A 71 23.39 4.73 -3.84
C MET A 71 24.68 4.01 -4.25
N ALA A 72 24.61 3.05 -5.17
CA ALA A 72 25.76 2.30 -5.67
C ALA A 72 26.61 3.10 -6.66
N LYS A 73 25.98 3.94 -7.49
CA LYS A 73 26.67 4.79 -8.47
C LYS A 73 26.95 6.17 -7.87
N ARG A 74 28.22 6.45 -7.56
CA ARG A 74 28.66 7.82 -7.25
C ARG A 74 28.89 8.56 -8.56
N GLU A 75 28.26 9.71 -8.77
CA GLU A 75 28.56 10.60 -9.88
C GLU A 75 30.07 10.86 -9.93
N GLY A 76 30.69 10.48 -11.05
CA GLY A 76 32.14 10.38 -11.23
C GLY A 76 32.58 9.43 -12.36
N GLU A 77 31.69 8.57 -12.87
CA GLU A 77 31.89 7.83 -14.13
C GLU A 77 30.99 8.45 -15.21
N GLU A 78 31.29 9.70 -15.58
CA GLU A 78 31.00 10.19 -16.93
C GLU A 78 32.03 9.54 -17.86
N GLU A 79 31.58 8.77 -18.85
CA GLU A 79 32.36 8.49 -20.07
C GLU A 79 31.89 9.42 -21.19
#